data_AF-A0A8X7CFS6-F1
#
_entry.id   AF-A0A8X7CFS6-F1
#
_cell.length_a   1.000
_cell.length_b   1.000
_cell.length_c   1.000
_cell.angle_alpha   90.00
_cell.angle_beta   90.00
_cell.angle_gamma   90.00
#
_symmetry.space_group_name_H-M   'P 1'
#
loop_
_entity.id
_entity.type
_entity.pdbx_description
1 polymer ?
#
loop_
_entity_poly.entity_id
_entity_poly.type
_entity_poly.pdbx_seq_one_letter_code
_entity_poly.pdbx_strand_id
1 'polypeptide(L)'
;MQTYKLDPCWYFTTPALSWDAILLHTKVAIELFPDYDMLLFIEKDVRGGISQCSNRYAIANNKYMSNFNPDDAMKYLMYLDANNLYGYAMSKYLPLKDFVWSDNNLTE
;
A
#
# COMPACT_ATOMS: atom_id res chain seq x y z
N MET A 1 -17.99 6.48 20.03
CA MET A 1 -17.92 7.89 20.48
C MET A 1 -16.69 8.26 21.31
N GLN A 2 -16.13 7.43 22.20
CA GLN A 2 -15.01 7.88 23.06
C GLN A 2 -13.69 8.15 22.31
N THR A 3 -13.31 7.31 21.33
CA THR A 3 -12.03 7.44 20.62
C THR A 3 -12.02 8.54 19.58
N TYR A 4 -12.89 8.45 18.56
CA TYR A 4 -12.90 9.40 17.43
C TYR A 4 -14.02 10.44 17.50
N LYS A 5 -14.91 10.36 18.50
CA LYS A 5 -16.12 11.21 18.59
C LYS A 5 -17.09 11.11 17.42
N LEU A 6 -16.87 10.15 16.51
CA LEU A 6 -17.82 9.74 15.49
C LEU A 6 -18.74 8.65 16.04
N ASP A 7 -19.99 8.65 15.56
CA ASP A 7 -20.98 7.63 15.84
C ASP A 7 -21.08 6.68 14.63
N PRO A 8 -20.64 5.41 14.77
CA PRO A 8 -20.65 4.44 13.68
C PRO A 8 -22.03 4.21 13.06
N CYS A 9 -23.12 4.44 13.80
CA CYS A 9 -24.49 4.26 13.30
C CYS A 9 -24.87 5.25 12.19
N TRP A 10 -24.09 6.32 11.99
CA TRP A 10 -24.30 7.30 10.91
C TRP A 10 -23.60 6.94 9.61
N TYR A 11 -22.85 5.84 9.57
CA TYR A 11 -22.07 5.44 8.41
C TYR A 11 -22.61 4.15 7.80
N PHE A 12 -22.77 4.15 6.48
CA PHE A 12 -23.18 2.95 5.73
C PHE A 12 -22.06 1.89 5.66
N THR A 13 -20.79 2.30 5.75
CA THR A 13 -19.64 1.40 5.60
C THR A 13 -18.48 1.77 6.53
N THR A 14 -17.70 0.78 6.93
CA THR A 14 -16.50 0.96 7.77
C THR A 14 -15.42 1.85 7.13
N PRO A 15 -15.16 1.78 5.80
CA PRO A 15 -14.22 2.70 5.15
C PRO A 15 -14.66 4.17 5.24
N ALA A 16 -15.96 4.46 5.10
CA ALA A 16 -16.47 5.83 5.22
C ALA A 16 -16.23 6.39 6.64
N LEU A 17 -16.52 5.57 7.67
CA LEU A 17 -16.21 5.93 9.06
C LEU A 17 -14.70 6.14 9.27
N SER A 18 -13.88 5.26 8.71
CA SER A 18 -12.41 5.32 8.86
C SER A 18 -11.82 6.55 8.17
N TRP A 19 -12.35 6.91 6.99
CA TRP A 19 -11.97 8.10 6.24
C TRP A 19 -12.24 9.38 7.04
N ASP A 20 -13.47 9.54 7.53
CA ASP A 20 -13.84 10.69 8.36
C ASP A 20 -13.05 10.75 9.66
N ALA A 21 -12.77 9.59 10.29
CA ALA A 21 -11.96 9.53 11.48
C ALA A 21 -10.53 10.05 11.24
N ILE A 22 -9.93 9.69 10.09
CA ILE A 22 -8.59 10.16 9.70
C ILE A 22 -8.60 11.67 9.44
N LEU A 23 -9.58 12.18 8.68
CA LEU A 23 -9.69 13.61 8.41
C LEU A 23 -9.90 14.42 9.70
N LEU A 24 -10.76 13.96 10.60
CA LEU A 24 -11.02 14.61 11.88
C LEU A 24 -9.77 14.61 12.79
N HIS A 25 -9.03 13.51 12.82
CA HIS A 25 -7.85 13.36 13.67
C HIS A 25 -6.66 14.19 13.17
N THR A 26 -6.37 14.11 11.87
CA THR A 26 -5.21 14.76 11.26
C THR A 26 -5.46 16.22 10.88
N LYS A 27 -6.74 16.60 10.68
CA LYS A 27 -7.16 17.91 10.17
C LYS A 27 -6.51 18.28 8.84
N VAL A 28 -6.08 17.28 8.08
CA VAL A 28 -5.48 17.47 6.77
C VAL A 28 -6.54 17.96 5.79
N ALA A 29 -6.18 18.94 4.96
CA ALA A 29 -6.98 19.36 3.82
C ALA A 29 -6.40 18.71 2.56
N ILE A 30 -7.16 17.80 1.95
CA ILE A 30 -6.80 17.14 0.70
C ILE A 30 -7.44 17.95 -0.42
N GLU A 31 -6.62 18.45 -1.33
CA GLU A 31 -7.08 19.17 -2.52
C GLU A 31 -7.71 18.19 -3.52
N LEU A 32 -8.80 18.61 -4.15
CA LEU A 32 -9.38 17.90 -5.29
C LEU A 32 -8.61 18.25 -6.55
N PHE A 33 -8.46 17.29 -7.47
CA PHE A 33 -7.85 17.60 -8.77
C PHE A 33 -8.66 18.71 -9.48
N PRO A 34 -8.00 19.80 -9.93
CA PRO A 34 -8.69 20.93 -10.56
C PRO A 34 -9.16 20.61 -11.99
N ASP A 35 -8.56 19.61 -12.62
CA ASP A 35 -8.77 19.21 -14.00
C ASP A 35 -9.25 17.75 -14.08
N TYR A 36 -10.22 17.51 -14.96
CA TYR A 36 -10.75 16.18 -15.24
C TYR A 36 -9.68 15.26 -15.82
N ASP A 37 -8.79 15.78 -16.65
CA ASP A 37 -7.74 14.98 -17.27
C ASP A 37 -6.68 14.53 -16.25
N MET A 38 -6.41 15.33 -15.21
CA MET A 38 -5.55 14.93 -14.08
C MET A 38 -6.16 13.75 -13.31
N LEU A 39 -7.47 13.79 -13.04
CA LEU A 39 -8.16 12.69 -12.36
C LEU A 39 -8.04 11.39 -13.17
N LEU A 40 -8.35 11.45 -14.46
CA LEU A 40 -8.26 10.27 -15.35
C LEU A 40 -6.82 9.74 -15.45
N PHE A 41 -5.83 10.64 -15.50
CA PHE A 41 -4.43 10.26 -15.53
C PHE A 41 -4.03 9.47 -14.28
N ILE A 42 -4.38 9.99 -13.09
CA ILE A 42 -4.08 9.30 -11.83
C ILE A 42 -4.84 7.99 -11.71
N GLU A 43 -6.14 7.96 -12.01
CA GLU A 43 -6.94 6.74 -11.96
C GLU A 43 -6.38 5.65 -12.88
N LYS A 44 -5.91 6.02 -14.07
CA LYS A 44 -5.26 5.11 -15.01
C LYS A 44 -3.94 4.55 -14.49
N ASP A 45 -3.25 5.25 -13.60
CA ASP A 45 -1.95 4.85 -13.04
C ASP A 45 -2.04 4.15 -11.67
N VAL A 46 -3.21 4.15 -11.03
CA VAL A 46 -3.45 3.36 -9.81
C VAL A 46 -3.27 1.87 -10.09
N ARG A 47 -2.45 1.20 -9.28
CA ARG A 47 -2.23 -0.25 -9.30
C ARG A 47 -2.54 -0.84 -7.92
N GLY A 48 -3.00 -2.09 -7.91
CA GLY A 48 -3.22 -2.84 -6.69
C GLY A 48 -1.94 -3.42 -6.10
N GLY A 49 -2.09 -4.39 -5.19
CA GLY A 49 -0.97 -5.14 -4.63
C GLY A 49 -0.20 -5.93 -5.69
N ILE A 50 1.12 -6.01 -5.54
CA ILE A 50 1.98 -6.81 -6.41
C ILE A 50 1.81 -8.28 -6.06
N SER A 51 1.44 -9.11 -7.05
CA SER A 51 1.42 -10.56 -6.93
C SER A 51 2.33 -11.15 -8.00
N GLN A 52 3.39 -11.84 -7.58
CA GLN A 52 4.45 -12.30 -8.47
C GLN A 52 4.94 -13.69 -8.06
N CYS A 53 5.14 -14.56 -9.05
CA CYS A 53 5.66 -15.90 -8.85
C CYS A 53 6.88 -16.09 -9.77
N SER A 54 8.08 -15.81 -9.25
CA SER A 54 9.35 -15.97 -9.98
C SER A 54 9.69 -17.43 -10.26
N ASN A 55 9.36 -18.32 -9.32
CA ASN A 55 9.61 -19.75 -9.43
C ASN A 55 8.38 -20.52 -8.93
N ARG A 56 7.81 -21.37 -9.77
CA ARG A 56 6.58 -22.12 -9.48
C ARG A 56 6.76 -23.12 -8.34
N TYR A 57 7.97 -23.67 -8.20
CA TYR A 57 8.22 -24.74 -7.24
C TYR A 57 9.64 -24.65 -6.66
N ALA A 58 9.73 -24.65 -5.34
CA ALA A 58 10.99 -24.68 -4.62
C ALA A 58 10.85 -25.61 -3.41
N ILE A 59 11.89 -26.43 -3.18
CA ILE A 59 12.03 -27.26 -2.00
C ILE A 59 13.28 -26.79 -1.25
N ALA A 60 13.17 -26.65 0.07
CA ALA A 60 14.33 -26.42 0.92
C ALA A 60 15.22 -27.68 0.94
N ASN A 61 16.54 -27.48 0.87
CA ASN A 61 17.53 -28.54 1.06
C ASN A 61 18.57 -28.05 2.06
N ASN A 62 18.33 -28.28 3.34
CA ASN A 62 19.26 -27.89 4.40
C ASN A 62 19.21 -28.91 5.53
N LYS A 63 20.23 -28.88 6.40
CA LYS A 63 20.45 -29.85 7.48
C LYS A 63 19.29 -29.99 8.49
N TYR A 64 18.33 -29.07 8.47
CA TYR A 64 17.15 -29.12 9.35
C TYR A 64 15.98 -29.89 8.73
N MET A 65 16.05 -30.24 7.43
CA MET A 65 15.02 -31.00 6.74
C MET A 65 15.24 -32.51 6.90
N SER A 66 14.17 -33.28 7.06
CA SER A 66 14.23 -34.75 7.22
C SER A 66 14.74 -35.49 5.98
N ASN A 67 14.62 -34.88 4.80
CA ASN A 67 15.03 -35.40 3.51
C ASN A 67 16.27 -34.68 2.94
N PHE A 68 17.14 -34.15 3.80
CA PHE A 68 18.35 -33.46 3.38
C PHE A 68 19.27 -34.38 2.55
N ASN A 69 19.70 -33.89 1.39
CA ASN A 69 20.67 -34.57 0.53
C ASN A 69 21.98 -33.77 0.50
N PRO A 70 23.11 -34.32 1.01
CA PRO A 70 24.40 -33.64 1.00
C PRO A 70 25.01 -33.47 -0.39
N ASP A 71 24.56 -34.26 -1.38
CA ASP A 71 25.06 -34.17 -2.77
C ASP A 71 24.39 -33.00 -3.54
N ASP A 72 23.25 -32.51 -3.05
CA ASP A 72 22.52 -31.40 -3.63
C ASP A 72 22.94 -30.05 -3.02
N ALA A 73 22.79 -28.97 -3.81
CA ALA A 73 23.05 -27.63 -3.33
C ALA A 73 22.17 -27.26 -2.12
N MET A 74 22.77 -26.57 -1.15
CA MET A 74 22.05 -26.12 0.05
C MET A 74 21.04 -25.01 -0.32
N LYS A 75 19.77 -25.20 0.06
CA LYS A 75 18.66 -24.28 -0.20
C LYS A 75 17.88 -23.98 1.07
N TYR A 76 17.68 -22.71 1.34
CA TYR A 76 16.82 -22.21 2.40
C TYR A 76 15.62 -21.49 1.78
N LEU A 77 14.46 -21.62 2.42
CA LEU A 77 13.26 -20.87 2.07
C LEU A 77 12.97 -19.89 3.21
N MET A 78 12.52 -18.69 2.85
CA MET A 78 12.19 -17.65 3.80
C MET A 78 10.78 -17.16 3.51
N TYR A 79 9.98 -17.03 4.57
CA TYR A 79 8.66 -16.41 4.51
C TYR A 79 8.72 -15.09 5.28
N LEU A 80 8.44 -14.00 4.59
CA LEU A 80 8.40 -12.66 5.17
C LEU A 80 6.99 -12.11 4.97
N ASP A 81 6.44 -11.55 6.03
CA ASP A 81 5.16 -10.84 6.00
C ASP A 81 5.32 -9.46 6.64
N ALA A 82 4.78 -8.44 5.98
CA ALA A 82 4.86 -7.07 6.45
C ALA A 82 3.62 -6.73 7.29
N ASN A 83 3.85 -6.49 8.59
CA ASN A 83 2.78 -6.05 9.49
C ASN A 83 2.24 -4.68 9.06
N ASN A 84 0.97 -4.62 8.64
CA ASN A 84 0.27 -3.40 8.26
C ASN A 84 0.99 -2.58 7.17
N LEU A 85 1.30 -3.21 6.04
CA LEU A 85 2.03 -2.59 4.92
C LEU A 85 1.41 -1.25 4.45
N TYR A 86 0.10 -1.21 4.20
CA TYR A 86 -0.58 0.02 3.77
C TYR A 86 -0.61 1.08 4.86
N GLY A 87 -0.85 0.71 6.13
CA GLY A 87 -0.81 1.69 7.22
C GLY A 87 0.58 2.28 7.43
N TYR A 88 1.64 1.48 7.23
CA TYR A 88 3.00 2.00 7.21
C TYR A 88 3.23 2.97 6.04
N ALA A 89 2.79 2.63 4.82
CA ALA A 89 2.89 3.52 3.66
C ALA A 89 2.11 4.83 3.88
N MET A 90 0.91 4.76 4.48
CA MET A 90 0.10 5.93 4.83
C MET A 90 0.73 6.83 5.91
N SER A 91 1.71 6.33 6.67
CA SER A 91 2.46 7.12 7.65
C SER A 91 3.59 7.95 7.02
N LYS A 92 3.83 7.80 5.71
CA LYS A 92 4.86 8.54 4.98
C LYS A 92 4.27 9.79 4.33
N TYR A 93 5.14 10.63 3.77
CA TYR A 93 4.72 11.79 3.01
C TYR A 93 3.90 11.35 1.79
N LEU A 94 2.69 11.89 1.68
CA LEU A 94 1.77 11.67 0.58
C LEU A 94 1.47 13.00 -0.12
N PRO A 95 1.15 13.00 -1.41
CA PRO A 95 0.70 14.20 -2.11
C PRO A 95 -0.67 14.61 -1.58
N LEU A 96 -0.83 15.88 -1.20
CA LEU A 96 -2.03 16.41 -0.57
C LEU A 96 -2.67 17.58 -1.33
N LYS A 97 -1.86 18.39 -2.02
CA LYS A 97 -2.28 19.64 -2.67
C LYS A 97 -1.20 20.17 -3.62
N ASP A 98 -1.52 21.29 -4.26
CA ASP A 98 -0.71 22.06 -5.21
C ASP A 98 -0.43 21.24 -6.49
N PHE A 99 -1.44 20.52 -6.97
CA PHE A 99 -1.34 19.67 -8.16
C PHE A 99 -1.22 20.49 -9.46
N VAL A 100 -0.13 20.28 -10.20
CA VAL A 100 0.14 20.93 -11.48
C VAL A 100 0.70 19.95 -12.49
N TRP A 101 0.43 20.16 -13.77
CA TRP A 101 1.12 19.45 -14.84
C TRP A 101 2.60 19.85 -14.86
N SER A 102 3.48 18.88 -15.08
CA SER A 102 4.89 19.19 -15.34
C SER A 102 5.04 19.71 -16.76
N ASP A 103 5.73 20.83 -16.93
CA ASP A 103 6.20 21.23 -18.25
C ASP A 103 7.27 20.22 -18.72
N ASN A 104 7.20 19.80 -19.98
CA ASN A 104 8.13 18.82 -20.58
C ASN A 104 9.59 19.32 -20.70
N ASN A 105 9.95 20.43 -20.08
CA ASN A 105 11.28 21.03 -20.07
C ASN A 105 12.09 20.63 -18.82
N LEU A 106 11.89 19.42 -18.31
CA LEU A 106 12.82 18.83 -17.35
C LEU A 106 14.07 18.41 -18.15
N THR A 107 15.05 19.31 -18.23
CA THR A 107 16.41 18.95 -18.65
C THR A 107 16.97 17.94 -17.65
N GLU A 108 17.25 16.73 -18.13
CA GLU A 108 18.02 15.70 -17.41
C GLU A 108 19.39 16.22 -16.94
#